data_AF-A0A7C7ZNA4-F1
#
_entry.id   AF-A0A7C7ZNA4-F1
#
_cell.length_a   1.000
_cell.length_b   1.000
_cell.length_c   1.000
_cell.angle_alpha   90.00
_cell.angle_beta   90.00
_cell.angle_gamma   90.00
#
_symmetry.space_group_name_H-M   'P 1'
#
loop_
_entity.id
_entity.type
_entity.pdbx_description
1 polymer ?
#
loop_
_entity_poly.entity_id
_entity_poly.type
_entity_poly.pdbx_seq_one_letter_code
_entity_poly.pdbx_strand_id
1 'polypeptide(L)'
;MKKIILLFASLLALGVNAEGEVTKEVFISPGLVFVDIVHNSETVRLQRDQDRENEISDFYLKTARGKIQPMHPFAPHLVETIGELDVIDYAKKRSA
;
A
#
# COMPACT_ATOMS: atom_id res chain seq x y z
N MET A 1 -32.57 -29.03 30.16
CA MET A 1 -31.09 -28.89 30.06
C MET A 1 -30.54 -29.28 28.69
N LYS A 2 -30.85 -30.46 28.13
CA LYS A 2 -30.41 -30.87 26.77
C LYS A 2 -30.72 -29.85 25.66
N LYS A 3 -31.92 -29.24 25.66
CA LYS A 3 -32.33 -28.24 24.65
C LYS A 3 -31.55 -26.92 24.71
N ILE A 4 -31.10 -26.52 25.91
CA ILE A 4 -30.29 -25.30 26.12
C ILE A 4 -28.85 -25.54 25.66
N ILE A 5 -28.31 -26.75 25.90
CA ILE A 5 -26.99 -27.15 25.41
C ILE A 5 -26.95 -27.20 23.88
N LEU A 6 -28.03 -27.71 23.26
CA LEU A 6 -28.19 -27.71 21.79
C LEU A 6 -28.27 -26.30 21.20
N LEU A 7 -28.91 -25.34 21.89
CA LEU A 7 -28.99 -23.94 21.43
C LEU A 7 -27.63 -23.23 21.55
N PHE A 8 -26.83 -23.54 22.58
CA PHE A 8 -25.49 -22.96 22.76
C PHE A 8 -24.48 -23.53 21.75
N ALA A 9 -24.61 -24.81 21.40
CA ALA A 9 -23.77 -25.46 20.38
C ALA A 9 -23.99 -24.87 18.97
N SER A 10 -25.19 -24.39 18.64
CA SER A 10 -25.44 -23.76 17.33
C SER A 10 -24.91 -22.33 17.23
N LEU A 11 -24.71 -21.62 18.36
CA LEU A 11 -24.13 -20.28 18.38
C LEU A 11 -22.60 -20.29 18.19
N LEU A 12 -21.92 -21.38 18.56
CA LEU A 12 -20.47 -21.53 18.37
C LEU A 12 -20.06 -21.70 16.90
N ALA A 13 -20.98 -22.12 16.03
CA ALA A 13 -20.71 -22.34 14.61
C ALA A 13 -20.63 -21.04 13.77
N LEU A 14 -21.00 -19.89 14.34
CA LEU A 14 -20.96 -18.59 13.66
C LEU A 14 -19.63 -17.83 13.85
N GLY A 15 -18.69 -18.38 14.63
CA GLY A 15 -17.47 -17.67 15.05
C GLY A 15 -16.22 -17.85 14.17
N VAL A 16 -16.27 -18.61 13.07
CA VAL A 16 -15.06 -19.05 12.33
C VAL A 16 -15.05 -18.57 10.87
N ASN A 17 -15.34 -17.29 10.62
CA ASN A 17 -15.04 -16.65 9.32
C ASN A 17 -14.48 -15.23 9.49
N ALA A 18 -13.77 -14.97 10.59
CA ALA A 18 -12.87 -13.83 10.69
C ALA A 18 -11.48 -14.27 10.21
N GLU A 19 -11.38 -14.80 8.99
CA GLU A 19 -10.11 -14.72 8.29
C GLU A 19 -9.87 -13.23 8.07
N GLY A 20 -8.86 -12.68 8.75
CA GLY A 20 -8.51 -11.27 8.64
C GLY A 20 -8.46 -10.87 7.17
N GLU A 21 -9.02 -9.69 6.85
CA GLU A 21 -9.00 -9.12 5.51
C GLU A 21 -7.64 -9.42 4.85
N VAL A 22 -7.63 -10.30 3.84
CA VAL A 22 -6.49 -10.40 2.94
C VAL A 22 -6.39 -9.02 2.30
N THR A 23 -5.48 -8.20 2.81
CA THR A 23 -5.27 -6.84 2.32
C THR A 23 -4.94 -6.97 0.85
N LYS A 24 -5.87 -6.47 0.01
CA LYS A 24 -5.75 -6.56 -1.43
C LYS A 24 -4.40 -5.97 -1.85
N GLU A 25 -3.63 -6.70 -2.65
CA GLU A 25 -2.36 -6.21 -3.17
C GLU A 25 -2.56 -4.84 -3.86
N VAL A 26 -1.83 -3.83 -3.37
CA VAL A 26 -1.79 -2.50 -4.01
C VAL A 26 -0.57 -2.43 -4.91
N PHE A 27 -0.85 -2.39 -6.21
CA PHE A 27 0.14 -2.30 -7.27
C PHE A 27 0.74 -0.89 -7.35
N ILE A 28 2.04 -0.82 -7.61
CA ILE A 28 2.76 0.41 -8.00
C ILE A 28 2.38 0.78 -9.44
N SER A 29 2.49 -0.21 -10.34
CA SER A 29 2.05 -0.17 -11.74
C SER A 29 1.47 -1.54 -12.13
N PRO A 30 0.81 -1.70 -13.30
CA PRO A 30 0.31 -3.00 -13.73
C PRO A 30 1.41 -4.07 -13.69
N GLY A 31 1.17 -5.14 -12.91
CA GLY A 31 2.12 -6.24 -12.73
C GLY A 31 3.32 -5.98 -11.81
N LEU A 32 3.40 -4.82 -11.16
CA LEU A 32 4.48 -4.46 -10.23
C LEU A 32 3.93 -4.17 -8.83
N VAL A 33 4.21 -5.05 -7.89
CA VAL A 33 3.76 -4.92 -6.48
C VAL A 33 4.85 -4.33 -5.59
N PHE A 34 6.10 -4.74 -5.79
CA PHE A 34 7.25 -4.23 -5.06
C PHE A 34 8.50 -4.22 -5.94
N VAL A 35 9.53 -3.51 -5.47
CA VAL A 35 10.88 -3.47 -6.06
C VAL A 35 11.88 -3.54 -4.93
N ASP A 36 12.85 -4.45 -5.00
CA ASP A 36 14.00 -4.44 -4.09
C ASP A 36 15.08 -3.49 -4.66
N ILE A 37 15.58 -2.57 -3.83
CA ILE A 37 16.61 -1.58 -4.18
C ILE A 37 17.72 -1.57 -3.12
N VAL A 38 18.91 -1.08 -3.47
CA VAL A 38 20.02 -0.89 -2.54
C VAL A 38 19.98 0.55 -2.02
N HIS A 39 19.81 0.70 -0.71
CA HIS A 39 19.89 1.98 0.00
C HIS A 39 20.90 1.86 1.15
N ASN A 40 21.91 2.73 1.18
CA ASN A 40 22.97 2.70 2.19
C ASN A 40 23.65 1.32 2.36
N SER A 41 23.94 0.65 1.24
CA SER A 41 24.51 -0.71 1.20
C SER A 41 23.61 -1.82 1.74
N GLU A 42 22.34 -1.54 2.02
CA GLU A 42 21.34 -2.52 2.43
C GLU A 42 20.26 -2.70 1.36
N THR A 43 19.84 -3.93 1.13
CA THR A 43 18.69 -4.21 0.27
C THR A 43 17.41 -3.89 1.03
N VAL A 44 16.66 -2.92 0.53
CA VAL A 44 15.37 -2.50 1.07
C VAL A 44 14.27 -2.77 0.05
N ARG A 45 13.09 -3.18 0.54
CA ARG A 45 11.91 -3.40 -0.30
C ARG A 45 11.08 -2.13 -0.39
N LEU A 46 10.96 -1.58 -1.60
CA LEU A 46 10.03 -0.52 -1.93
C LEU A 46 8.68 -1.13 -2.33
N GLN A 47 7.63 -0.80 -1.59
CA GLN A 47 6.26 -1.26 -1.83
C GLN A 47 5.25 -0.21 -1.34
N ARG A 48 4.00 -0.28 -1.80
CA ARG A 48 2.94 0.60 -1.27
C ARG A 48 2.50 0.12 0.12
N ASP A 49 2.31 1.07 1.02
CA ASP A 49 1.74 0.79 2.33
C ASP A 49 0.24 0.47 2.18
N GLN A 50 -0.18 -0.65 2.79
CA GLN A 50 -1.55 -1.16 2.73
C GLN A 50 -2.43 -0.57 3.82
N ASP A 51 -1.85 0.16 4.78
CA ASP A 51 -2.60 0.79 5.85
C ASP A 51 -3.32 2.05 5.36
N ARG A 52 -4.65 2.03 5.45
CA ARG A 52 -5.51 3.14 5.07
C ARG A 52 -5.41 4.34 6.00
N GLU A 53 -4.92 4.10 7.21
CA GLU A 53 -4.70 5.10 8.25
C GLU A 53 -3.27 5.61 8.25
N ASN A 54 -2.41 5.18 7.30
CA ASN A 54 -1.04 5.64 7.24
C ASN A 54 -0.97 7.15 6.90
N GLU A 55 -0.15 7.85 7.69
CA GLU A 55 0.14 9.27 7.59
C GLU A 55 1.66 9.47 7.51
N ILE A 56 2.12 10.24 6.52
CA ILE A 56 3.55 10.50 6.33
C ILE A 56 4.05 11.57 7.31
N SER A 57 3.22 12.58 7.61
CA SER A 57 3.45 13.61 8.62
C SER A 57 2.14 14.37 8.88
N ASP A 58 2.04 15.09 9.99
CA ASP A 58 0.88 15.94 10.36
C ASP A 58 0.45 16.93 9.25
N PHE A 59 1.34 17.32 8.34
CA PHE A 59 1.05 18.22 7.22
C PHE A 59 0.37 17.54 6.02
N TYR A 60 0.41 16.21 5.92
CA TYR A 60 -0.12 15.46 4.77
C TYR A 60 -1.41 14.74 5.15
N LEU A 61 -2.33 14.65 4.19
CA LEU A 61 -3.50 13.78 4.33
C LEU A 61 -3.09 12.31 4.27
N LYS A 62 -3.93 11.43 4.83
CA LYS A 62 -3.80 9.97 4.74
C LYS A 62 -3.38 9.52 3.34
N THR A 63 -2.39 8.64 3.25
CA THR A 63 -1.84 8.16 1.97
C THR A 63 -2.88 7.43 1.10
N ALA A 64 -3.89 6.83 1.73
CA ALA A 64 -5.04 6.22 1.06
C ALA A 64 -5.96 7.23 0.34
N ARG A 65 -5.82 8.54 0.62
CA ARG A 65 -6.60 9.60 -0.02
C ARG A 65 -5.67 10.63 -0.65
N GLY A 66 -5.48 10.50 -1.96
CA GLY A 66 -4.84 11.53 -2.77
C GLY A 66 -5.68 11.86 -3.99
N LYS A 67 -6.05 13.13 -4.19
CA LYS A 67 -6.29 13.61 -5.55
C LYS A 67 -4.95 13.59 -6.26
N ILE A 68 -4.78 12.68 -7.21
CA ILE A 68 -3.64 12.71 -8.14
C ILE A 68 -3.62 14.11 -8.76
N GLN A 69 -2.62 14.90 -8.42
CA GLN A 69 -2.43 16.22 -9.00
C GLN A 69 -1.85 16.04 -10.40
N PRO A 70 -2.16 16.93 -11.35
CA PRO A 70 -1.57 16.90 -12.68
C PRO A 70 -0.04 16.85 -12.58
N MET A 71 0.61 15.98 -13.37
CA MET A 71 2.07 15.86 -13.43
C MET A 71 2.78 17.15 -13.86
N HIS A 72 2.07 18.13 -14.41
CA HIS A 72 2.64 19.40 -14.85
C HIS A 72 1.98 20.59 -14.14
N PRO A 73 2.05 20.69 -12.80
CA PRO A 73 1.39 21.77 -12.08
C PRO A 73 2.02 23.15 -12.37
N PHE A 74 3.17 23.19 -13.04
CA PHE A 74 3.97 24.39 -13.31
C PHE A 74 4.26 24.64 -14.80
N ALA A 75 3.44 24.10 -15.73
CA ALA A 75 3.61 24.43 -17.14
C ALA A 75 3.18 25.88 -17.44
N PRO A 76 3.92 26.67 -18.25
CA PRO A 76 5.11 26.29 -19.05
C PRO A 76 6.42 26.91 -18.49
N HIS A 77 7.23 26.13 -17.76
CA HIS A 77 8.50 26.61 -17.18
C HIS A 77 9.68 25.61 -17.36
N LEU A 78 10.91 26.09 -17.16
CA LEU A 78 12.24 25.44 -17.36
C LEU A 78 12.51 24.14 -16.56
N VAL A 79 11.57 23.69 -15.74
CA VAL A 79 11.73 22.56 -14.82
C VAL A 79 10.83 21.40 -15.25
N GLU A 80 11.40 20.21 -15.34
CA GLU A 80 10.69 18.98 -15.68
C GLU A 80 10.22 18.28 -14.40
N THR A 81 8.94 17.90 -14.36
CA THR A 81 8.43 17.07 -13.27
C THR A 81 8.78 15.61 -13.53
N ILE A 82 9.43 14.97 -12.55
CA ILE A 82 9.76 13.55 -12.58
C ILE A 82 8.64 12.77 -11.86
N GLY A 83 8.11 11.72 -12.49
CA GLY A 83 7.06 10.88 -11.93
C GLY A 83 7.59 9.77 -11.02
N GLU A 84 6.69 9.12 -10.27
CA GLU A 84 7.02 8.00 -9.37
C GLU A 84 7.79 6.88 -10.10
N LEU A 85 7.33 6.48 -11.29
CA LEU A 85 7.94 5.38 -12.05
C LEU A 85 9.35 5.72 -12.55
N ASP A 86 9.62 6.99 -12.87
CA ASP A 86 10.94 7.43 -13.33
C ASP A 86 11.96 7.35 -12.18
N VAL A 87 11.54 7.74 -10.97
CA VAL A 87 12.38 7.61 -9.76
C VAL A 87 12.65 6.15 -9.43
N ILE A 88 11.63 5.28 -9.52
CA ILE A 88 11.77 3.84 -9.27
C ILE A 88 12.73 3.22 -10.29
N ASP A 89 12.61 3.54 -11.57
CA ASP A 89 13.50 3.05 -12.61
C ASP A 89 14.96 3.48 -12.37
N TYR A 90 15.18 4.75 -12.02
CA TYR A 90 16.50 5.24 -11.64
C TYR A 90 17.08 4.48 -10.45
N ALA A 91 16.29 4.29 -9.38
CA ALA A 91 16.72 3.59 -8.17
C ALA A 91 17.09 2.13 -8.48
N LYS A 92 16.31 1.44 -9.32
CA LYS A 92 16.62 0.08 -9.79
C LYS A 92 17.94 0.03 -10.53
N LYS A 93 18.14 0.92 -11.51
CA LYS A 93 19.37 0.97 -12.32
C LYS A 93 20.61 1.27 -11.48
N ARG A 94 20.48 2.12 -10.46
CA ARG A 94 21.57 2.42 -9.53
C ARG A 94 21.90 1.27 -8.58
N SER A 95 20.94 0.37 -8.34
CA SER A 95 21.08 -0.77 -7.43
C SER A 95 21.68 -2.02 -8.10
N ALA A 96 21.76 -2.04 -9.44
CA ALA A 96 22.35 -3.11 -10.25
C ALA A 96 23.86 -2.88 -10.45
#